data_AF-A0A2T0KME1-F1
#
_entry.id   AF-A0A2T0KME1-F1
#
_cell.length_a   1.000
_cell.length_b   1.000
_cell.length_c   1.000
_cell.angle_alpha   90.00
_cell.angle_beta   90.00
_cell.angle_gamma   90.00
#
_symmetry.space_group_name_H-M   'P 1'
#
loop_
_entity.id
_entity.type
_entity.pdbx_description
1 polymer ?
#
loop_
_entity_poly.entity_id
_entity_poly.type
_entity_poly.pdbx_seq_one_letter_code
_entity_poly.pdbx_strand_id
1 'polypeptide(L)'
;MPQQQDQNLAFFETANSQHDFTVVLRGYDRHQVDGHIGRLLAALNQSEQARGEAEQRMNDAQRRLRQAEQRLNALEQKLADSNKLLEENNRPTLSGLGTRVEQILRLAEEQANDHRNEAKRESEGILSAARLEAREITDKARAEAAAMKATAEREAGQVRTHAEREAAETRVQARREADTLRSDADRETKQLRTVTAHEVAELKSTVEREVASLRATAEREITQARAKTGREAEEKRAEATKLLSDARDKREKDLQALALEIAERREKAESEESQRHAAQVAATQKMVAEAEERARAAEDRSKEIEQRAESRRVESERHSTETVEKARALAEKTVTEARSEAHRLLSEARQEAELTTQAARREVEDLTRQKDAVTNQLGQMLSGLSGLVPGVGGAAPAAAAAVAAAAAKPAEAPVQRAPEQPEQQAEQPVAEEAGDEPVAAKTNS
;
A
#
# COMPACT_ATOMS: atom_id res chain seq x y z
N MET A 1 13.31 106.54 -51.23
CA MET A 1 13.95 105.64 -50.24
C MET A 1 12.87 105.10 -49.29
N PRO A 2 12.16 103.99 -49.62
CA PRO A 2 11.15 103.42 -48.73
C PRO A 2 11.65 102.19 -47.91
N GLN A 3 12.51 101.36 -48.52
CA GLN A 3 12.82 99.98 -48.10
C GLN A 3 13.43 99.78 -46.70
N GLN A 4 13.79 100.85 -45.98
CA GLN A 4 14.33 100.76 -44.62
C GLN A 4 13.27 100.85 -43.52
N GLN A 5 12.02 101.25 -43.82
CA GLN A 5 10.96 101.26 -42.81
C GLN A 5 10.35 99.87 -42.60
N ASP A 6 10.13 99.11 -43.68
CA ASP A 6 9.54 97.76 -43.62
C ASP A 6 10.41 96.77 -42.82
N GLN A 7 11.74 96.88 -42.91
CA GLN A 7 12.67 96.00 -42.20
C GLN A 7 12.65 96.18 -40.67
N ASN A 8 12.40 97.40 -40.18
CA ASN A 8 12.32 97.66 -38.74
C ASN A 8 11.05 97.06 -38.11
N LEU A 9 9.93 96.99 -38.86
CA LEU A 9 8.68 96.40 -38.37
C LEU A 9 8.83 94.89 -38.11
N ALA A 10 9.42 94.15 -39.06
CA ALA A 10 9.64 92.71 -38.95
C ALA A 10 10.53 92.31 -37.75
N PHE A 11 11.46 93.18 -37.34
CA PHE A 11 12.27 92.95 -36.14
C PHE A 11 11.42 92.93 -34.86
N PHE A 12 10.51 93.89 -34.69
CA PHE A 12 9.66 93.97 -33.50
C PHE A 12 8.60 92.87 -33.42
N GLU A 13 8.04 92.42 -34.54
CA GLU A 13 7.15 91.24 -34.57
C GLU A 13 7.88 89.96 -34.13
N THR A 14 9.11 89.77 -34.62
CA THR A 14 9.93 88.61 -34.24
C THR A 14 10.32 88.63 -32.77
N ALA A 15 10.70 89.80 -32.24
CA ALA A 15 11.12 89.97 -30.85
C ALA A 15 9.99 89.78 -29.82
N ASN A 16 8.73 90.03 -30.20
CA ASN A 16 7.58 89.94 -29.31
C ASN A 16 6.83 88.58 -29.39
N SER A 17 7.38 87.63 -30.16
CA SER A 17 6.82 86.28 -30.30
C SER A 17 7.17 85.43 -29.06
N GLN A 18 6.15 84.93 -28.35
CA GLN A 18 6.37 83.97 -27.26
C GLN A 18 6.86 82.63 -27.82
N HIS A 19 8.07 82.21 -27.43
CA HIS A 19 8.70 80.98 -27.88
C HIS A 19 8.57 79.90 -26.80
N ASP A 20 7.64 78.94 -26.99
CA ASP A 20 7.47 77.81 -26.09
C ASP A 20 8.59 76.79 -26.27
N PHE A 21 9.41 76.61 -25.23
CA PHE A 21 10.47 75.58 -25.17
C PHE A 21 9.93 74.28 -24.57
N THR A 22 10.30 73.12 -25.11
CA THR A 22 9.80 71.84 -24.55
C THR A 22 10.37 71.57 -23.15
N VAL A 23 9.51 71.26 -22.19
CA VAL A 23 9.90 70.95 -20.80
C VAL A 23 10.17 69.45 -20.63
N VAL A 24 11.36 69.14 -20.11
CA VAL A 24 11.83 67.82 -19.70
C VAL A 24 11.79 67.71 -18.17
N LEU A 25 11.95 66.52 -17.58
CA LEU A 25 11.82 66.22 -16.14
C LEU A 25 12.63 67.12 -15.16
N ARG A 26 13.54 67.98 -15.62
CA ARG A 26 14.28 68.95 -14.80
C ARG A 26 14.40 70.35 -15.43
N GLY A 27 13.51 70.72 -16.36
CA GLY A 27 13.49 72.04 -17.01
C GLY A 27 13.48 71.97 -18.53
N TYR A 28 13.65 73.11 -19.20
CA TYR A 28 13.61 73.22 -20.67
C TYR A 28 14.73 72.45 -21.38
N ASP A 29 14.46 72.03 -22.62
CA ASP A 29 15.48 71.45 -23.51
C ASP A 29 16.60 72.45 -23.79
N ARG A 30 17.79 72.14 -23.26
CA ARG A 30 18.99 72.94 -23.38
C ARG A 30 19.41 73.19 -24.83
N HIS A 31 19.22 72.24 -25.75
CA HIS A 31 19.62 72.43 -27.14
C HIS A 31 18.72 73.45 -27.87
N GLN A 32 17.43 73.49 -27.54
CA GLN A 32 16.49 74.50 -28.06
C GLN A 32 16.79 75.89 -27.48
N VAL A 33 17.11 75.96 -26.19
CA VAL A 33 17.49 77.21 -25.51
C VAL A 33 18.82 77.76 -26.04
N ASP A 34 19.88 76.95 -26.10
CA ASP A 34 21.19 77.33 -26.63
C ASP A 34 21.06 77.79 -28.12
N GLY A 35 20.25 77.09 -28.92
CA GLY A 35 19.94 77.45 -30.30
C GLY A 35 19.03 78.67 -30.49
N HIS A 36 18.28 79.09 -29.47
CA HIS A 36 17.54 80.37 -29.45
C HIS A 36 18.44 81.53 -29.01
N ILE A 37 19.25 81.33 -27.97
CA ILE A 37 20.27 82.30 -27.51
C ILE A 37 21.24 82.63 -28.65
N GLY A 38 21.73 81.63 -29.41
CA GLY A 38 22.57 81.86 -30.57
C GLY A 38 21.91 82.73 -31.66
N ARG A 39 20.60 82.60 -31.88
CA ARG A 39 19.84 83.45 -32.82
C ARG A 39 19.64 84.86 -32.30
N LEU A 40 19.34 85.04 -31.00
CA LEU A 40 19.27 86.36 -30.36
C LEU A 40 20.61 87.10 -30.42
N LEU A 41 21.72 86.41 -30.15
CA LEU A 41 23.07 86.98 -30.26
C LEU A 41 23.42 87.39 -31.70
N ALA A 42 23.04 86.59 -32.70
CA ALA A 42 23.22 86.94 -34.11
C ALA A 42 22.40 88.18 -34.49
N ALA A 43 21.13 88.25 -34.10
CA ALA A 43 20.25 89.40 -34.36
C ALA A 43 20.74 90.68 -33.66
N LEU A 44 21.27 90.57 -32.44
CA LEU A 44 21.86 91.70 -31.71
C LEU A 44 23.09 92.26 -32.45
N ASN A 45 24.03 91.39 -32.83
CA ASN A 45 25.22 91.80 -33.60
C ASN A 45 24.83 92.46 -34.94
N GLN A 46 23.83 91.93 -35.64
CA GLN A 46 23.31 92.51 -36.88
C GLN A 46 22.69 93.90 -36.64
N SER A 47 21.94 94.07 -35.54
CA SER A 47 21.38 95.37 -35.16
C SER A 47 22.45 96.40 -34.81
N GLU A 48 23.51 96.01 -34.11
CA GLU A 48 24.64 96.90 -33.77
C GLU A 48 25.41 97.34 -35.02
N GLN A 49 25.64 96.43 -35.97
CA GLN A 49 26.26 96.75 -37.27
C GLN A 49 25.39 97.73 -38.08
N ALA A 50 24.07 97.47 -38.18
CA ALA A 50 23.14 98.36 -38.86
C ALA A 50 23.07 99.76 -38.22
N ARG A 51 23.16 99.85 -36.89
CA ARG A 51 23.25 101.12 -36.16
C ARG A 51 24.53 101.87 -36.49
N GLY A 52 25.67 101.18 -36.53
CA GLY A 52 26.97 101.76 -36.91
C GLY A 52 26.97 102.34 -38.33
N GLU A 53 26.37 101.65 -39.31
CA GLU A 53 26.21 102.20 -40.66
C GLU A 53 25.30 103.45 -40.68
N ALA A 54 24.22 103.45 -39.91
CA ALA A 54 23.30 104.59 -39.83
C ALA A 54 23.98 105.83 -39.21
N GLU A 55 24.77 105.64 -38.14
CA GLU A 55 25.59 106.70 -37.53
C GLU A 55 26.61 107.28 -38.54
N GLN A 56 27.28 106.44 -39.33
CA GLN A 56 28.20 106.91 -40.38
C GLN A 56 27.48 107.73 -41.47
N ARG A 57 26.35 107.23 -41.99
CA ARG A 57 25.53 107.93 -42.99
C ARG A 57 25.04 109.30 -42.49
N MET A 58 24.65 109.39 -41.22
CA MET A 58 24.24 110.64 -40.57
C MET A 58 25.40 111.66 -40.47
N ASN A 59 26.59 111.22 -40.08
CA ASN A 59 27.77 112.08 -39.98
C ASN A 59 28.17 112.69 -41.34
N ASP A 60 28.12 111.90 -42.43
CA ASP A 60 28.42 112.42 -43.77
C ASP A 60 27.32 113.32 -44.34
N ALA A 61 26.05 113.10 -43.99
CA ALA A 61 24.97 114.04 -44.30
C ALA A 61 25.19 115.41 -43.61
N GLN A 62 25.56 115.42 -42.34
CA GLN A 62 25.88 116.65 -41.60
C GLN A 62 27.09 117.41 -42.20
N ARG A 63 28.12 116.68 -42.67
CA ARG A 63 29.27 117.28 -43.35
C ARG A 63 28.86 117.99 -44.66
N ARG A 64 27.99 117.36 -45.45
CA ARG A 64 27.47 117.93 -46.71
C ARG A 64 26.61 119.17 -46.48
N LEU A 65 25.80 119.19 -45.42
CA LEU A 65 24.96 120.34 -45.07
C LEU A 65 25.82 121.59 -44.78
N ARG A 66 26.85 121.47 -43.93
CA ARG A 66 27.77 122.58 -43.60
C ARG A 66 28.49 123.16 -44.82
N GLN A 67 28.81 122.32 -45.81
CA GLN A 67 29.41 122.75 -47.07
C GLN A 67 28.43 123.50 -47.99
N ALA A 68 27.11 123.23 -47.88
CA ALA A 68 26.09 123.97 -48.62
C ALA A 68 25.82 125.35 -47.98
N GLU A 69 25.71 125.40 -46.65
CA GLU A 69 25.53 126.64 -45.87
C GLU A 69 26.65 127.66 -46.17
N GLN A 70 27.92 127.22 -46.18
CA GLN A 70 29.07 128.06 -46.53
C GLN A 70 29.01 128.64 -47.95
N ARG A 71 28.35 127.96 -48.91
CA ARG A 71 28.22 128.44 -50.29
C ARG A 71 27.13 129.49 -50.45
N LEU A 72 26.03 129.40 -49.67
CA LEU A 72 24.94 130.37 -49.72
C LEU A 72 25.41 131.75 -49.24
N ASN A 73 26.04 131.82 -48.06
CA ASN A 73 26.56 133.08 -47.50
C ASN A 73 27.55 133.78 -48.46
N ALA A 74 28.34 133.02 -49.22
CA ALA A 74 29.31 133.54 -50.19
C ALA A 74 28.68 134.01 -51.53
N LEU A 75 27.40 133.71 -51.77
CA LEU A 75 26.61 134.23 -52.89
C LEU A 75 25.84 135.50 -52.49
N GLU A 76 25.27 135.52 -51.29
CA GLU A 76 24.53 136.67 -50.75
C GLU A 76 25.40 137.93 -50.66
N GLN A 77 26.65 137.81 -50.21
CA GLN A 77 27.61 138.92 -50.16
C GLN A 77 27.82 139.56 -51.55
N LYS A 78 27.94 138.76 -52.61
CA LYS A 78 28.17 139.25 -53.97
C LYS A 78 26.99 140.04 -54.54
N LEU A 79 25.76 139.66 -54.17
CA LEU A 79 24.54 140.37 -54.56
C LEU A 79 24.42 141.74 -53.85
N ALA A 80 24.88 141.83 -52.60
CA ALA A 80 24.89 143.09 -51.87
C ALA A 80 25.87 144.11 -52.49
N ASP A 81 27.03 143.66 -52.94
CA ASP A 81 28.03 144.52 -53.57
C ASP A 81 27.62 144.97 -54.99
N SER A 82 27.00 144.09 -55.79
CA SER A 82 26.54 144.45 -57.14
C SER A 82 25.45 145.52 -57.15
N ASN A 83 24.59 145.58 -56.12
CA ASN A 83 23.51 146.54 -56.07
C ASN A 83 23.97 147.98 -55.81
N LYS A 84 25.01 148.18 -54.97
CA LYS A 84 25.55 149.53 -54.66
C LYS A 84 26.07 150.23 -55.92
N LEU A 85 26.77 149.49 -56.78
CA LEU A 85 27.34 149.99 -58.04
C LEU A 85 26.29 150.51 -59.04
N LEU A 86 25.01 150.18 -58.86
CA LEU A 86 23.93 150.64 -59.73
C LEU A 86 23.31 151.98 -59.28
N GLU A 87 23.37 152.33 -57.99
CA GLU A 87 22.78 153.57 -57.47
C GLU A 87 23.65 154.80 -57.78
N GLU A 88 24.97 154.64 -57.81
CA GLU A 88 25.94 155.74 -57.98
C GLU A 88 25.92 156.37 -59.40
N ASN A 89 25.44 155.63 -60.41
CA ASN A 89 25.63 155.97 -61.83
C ASN A 89 24.53 156.90 -62.42
N ASN A 90 23.53 157.33 -61.63
CA ASN A 90 22.22 157.71 -62.18
C ASN A 90 21.74 159.15 -61.86
N ARG A 91 22.63 160.15 -61.98
CA ARG A 91 22.27 161.59 -61.94
C ARG A 91 23.11 162.46 -62.89
N PRO A 92 22.49 162.96 -63.98
CA PRO A 92 22.56 164.41 -64.25
C PRO A 92 21.25 165.02 -64.75
N THR A 93 21.10 166.33 -64.62
CA THR A 93 19.96 167.12 -65.14
C THR A 93 20.45 168.26 -66.03
N LEU A 94 19.84 168.46 -67.22
CA LEU A 94 20.13 169.58 -68.12
C LEU A 94 18.91 170.51 -68.25
N SER A 95 19.12 171.81 -68.03
CA SER A 95 18.05 172.83 -67.94
C SER A 95 18.21 173.95 -68.99
N GLY A 96 18.40 173.58 -70.27
CA GLY A 96 18.75 174.56 -71.31
C GLY A 96 18.42 174.23 -72.77
N LEU A 97 17.80 173.09 -73.07
CA LEU A 97 17.56 172.59 -74.45
C LEU A 97 16.05 172.60 -74.82
N GLY A 98 15.32 173.58 -74.29
CA GLY A 98 13.91 173.45 -73.92
C GLY A 98 12.79 173.52 -74.97
N THR A 99 13.04 173.34 -76.27
CA THR A 99 11.93 173.25 -77.28
C THR A 99 12.23 172.32 -78.46
N ARG A 100 13.30 172.57 -79.25
CA ARG A 100 13.66 171.65 -80.35
C ARG A 100 14.11 170.29 -79.82
N VAL A 101 14.83 170.27 -78.70
CA VAL A 101 15.20 169.01 -78.04
C VAL A 101 14.09 168.51 -77.12
N GLU A 102 13.15 169.34 -76.66
CA GLU A 102 11.86 168.84 -76.13
C GLU A 102 11.11 168.03 -77.21
N GLN A 103 11.03 168.51 -78.46
CA GLN A 103 10.44 167.75 -79.56
C GLN A 103 11.20 166.47 -79.89
N ILE A 104 12.55 166.50 -79.94
CA ILE A 104 13.35 165.29 -80.20
C ILE A 104 13.24 164.30 -79.04
N LEU A 105 13.27 164.76 -77.78
CA LEU A 105 13.08 163.91 -76.61
C LEU A 105 11.66 163.35 -76.56
N ARG A 106 10.63 164.13 -76.92
CA ARG A 106 9.23 163.66 -76.98
C ARG A 106 9.04 162.61 -78.07
N LEU A 107 9.61 162.79 -79.25
CA LEU A 107 9.60 161.78 -80.31
C LEU A 107 10.39 160.53 -79.91
N ALA A 108 11.54 160.69 -79.26
CA ALA A 108 12.35 159.58 -78.75
C ALA A 108 11.68 158.88 -77.55
N GLU A 109 10.90 159.59 -76.74
CA GLU A 109 10.09 159.05 -75.64
C GLU A 109 8.88 158.30 -76.18
N GLU A 110 8.20 158.84 -77.20
CA GLU A 110 7.12 158.17 -77.94
C GLU A 110 7.66 156.86 -78.57
N GLN A 111 8.76 156.92 -79.33
CA GLN A 111 9.43 155.74 -79.89
C GLN A 111 9.95 154.75 -78.83
N ALA A 112 10.52 155.23 -77.73
CA ALA A 112 10.98 154.36 -76.64
C ALA A 112 9.80 153.71 -75.89
N ASN A 113 8.67 154.40 -75.76
CA ASN A 113 7.45 153.85 -75.18
C ASN A 113 6.76 152.87 -76.13
N ASP A 114 6.78 153.12 -77.45
CA ASP A 114 6.32 152.15 -78.45
C ASP A 114 7.17 150.89 -78.48
N HIS A 115 8.51 151.01 -78.50
CA HIS A 115 9.38 149.83 -78.40
C HIS A 115 9.27 149.10 -77.04
N ARG A 116 9.01 149.82 -75.93
CA ARG A 116 8.66 149.19 -74.64
C ARG A 116 7.32 148.45 -74.71
N ASN A 117 6.31 149.02 -75.37
CA ASN A 117 5.00 148.40 -75.56
C ASN A 117 5.07 147.18 -76.48
N GLU A 118 5.88 147.25 -77.54
CA GLU A 118 6.20 146.17 -78.47
C GLU A 118 6.91 145.03 -77.76
N ALA A 119 8.09 145.28 -77.17
CA ALA A 119 8.84 144.28 -76.41
C ALA A 119 8.05 143.69 -75.23
N LYS A 120 7.13 144.46 -74.62
CA LYS A 120 6.20 143.96 -73.61
C LYS A 120 5.17 143.00 -74.21
N ARG A 121 4.54 143.34 -75.36
CA ARG A 121 3.61 142.44 -76.07
C ARG A 121 4.30 141.15 -76.52
N GLU A 122 5.53 141.25 -77.02
CA GLU A 122 6.35 140.09 -77.37
C GLU A 122 6.66 139.22 -76.15
N SER A 123 7.08 139.84 -75.04
CA SER A 123 7.34 139.14 -73.77
C SER A 123 6.08 138.46 -73.21
N GLU A 124 4.93 139.14 -73.24
CA GLU A 124 3.63 138.57 -72.85
C GLU A 124 3.21 137.42 -73.78
N GLY A 125 3.47 137.54 -75.09
CA GLY A 125 3.30 136.50 -76.10
C GLY A 125 4.16 135.26 -75.81
N ILE A 126 5.47 135.42 -75.64
CA ILE A 126 6.42 134.34 -75.31
C ILE A 126 6.02 133.67 -73.98
N LEU A 127 5.68 134.45 -72.95
CA LEU A 127 5.20 133.91 -71.67
C LEU A 127 3.86 133.17 -71.81
N SER A 128 2.98 133.60 -72.71
CA SER A 128 1.72 132.88 -72.97
C SER A 128 1.96 131.55 -73.69
N ALA A 129 2.86 131.52 -74.68
CA ALA A 129 3.24 130.31 -75.40
C ALA A 129 3.95 129.30 -74.49
N ALA A 130 4.96 129.73 -73.74
CA ALA A 130 5.68 128.87 -72.79
C ALA A 130 4.76 128.33 -71.67
N ARG A 131 3.75 129.10 -71.24
CA ARG A 131 2.74 128.61 -70.29
C ARG A 131 1.76 127.61 -70.91
N LEU A 132 1.46 127.71 -72.20
CA LEU A 132 0.64 126.73 -72.92
C LEU A 132 1.42 125.43 -73.14
N GLU A 133 2.66 125.53 -73.64
CA GLU A 133 3.57 124.40 -73.85
C GLU A 133 3.85 123.65 -72.53
N ALA A 134 4.15 124.36 -71.44
CA ALA A 134 4.34 123.75 -70.13
C ALA A 134 3.08 123.02 -69.63
N ARG A 135 1.88 123.56 -69.88
CA ARG A 135 0.62 122.87 -69.55
C ARG A 135 0.48 121.59 -70.36
N GLU A 136 0.62 121.67 -71.69
CA GLU A 136 0.58 120.50 -72.57
C GLU A 136 1.56 119.41 -72.17
N ILE A 137 2.80 119.77 -71.81
CA ILE A 137 3.81 118.81 -71.32
C ILE A 137 3.32 118.16 -70.02
N THR A 138 2.82 118.93 -69.05
CA THR A 138 2.31 118.36 -67.79
C THR A 138 1.07 117.49 -67.97
N ASP A 139 0.19 117.81 -68.92
CA ASP A 139 -1.04 117.05 -69.15
C ASP A 139 -0.80 115.79 -70.00
N LYS A 140 0.15 115.82 -70.95
CA LYS A 140 0.67 114.62 -71.62
C LYS A 140 1.34 113.68 -70.61
N ALA A 141 2.24 114.19 -69.77
CA ALA A 141 2.90 113.38 -68.73
C ALA A 141 1.92 112.81 -67.69
N ARG A 142 0.85 113.55 -67.32
CA ARG A 142 -0.24 113.03 -66.48
C ARG A 142 -1.03 111.92 -67.16
N ALA A 143 -1.36 112.09 -68.44
CA ALA A 143 -2.10 111.08 -69.21
C ALA A 143 -1.29 109.79 -69.39
N GLU A 144 0.00 109.90 -69.69
CA GLU A 144 0.94 108.77 -69.79
C GLU A 144 1.08 108.05 -68.43
N ALA A 145 1.31 108.79 -67.34
CA ALA A 145 1.40 108.22 -66.00
C ALA A 145 0.10 107.53 -65.56
N ALA A 146 -1.06 108.09 -65.89
CA ALA A 146 -2.36 107.47 -65.64
C ALA A 146 -2.57 106.21 -66.48
N ALA A 147 -2.14 106.20 -67.74
CA ALA A 147 -2.20 105.04 -68.62
C ALA A 147 -1.29 103.90 -68.13
N MET A 148 -0.03 104.21 -67.77
CA MET A 148 0.92 103.25 -67.19
C MET A 148 0.43 102.68 -65.85
N LYS A 149 -0.19 103.52 -65.00
CA LYS A 149 -0.83 103.03 -63.78
C LYS A 149 -1.98 102.07 -64.11
N ALA A 150 -2.82 102.42 -65.08
CA ALA A 150 -3.96 101.61 -65.47
C ALA A 150 -3.58 100.31 -66.21
N THR A 151 -2.41 100.19 -66.85
CA THR A 151 -1.88 98.90 -67.32
C THR A 151 -1.34 98.09 -66.14
N ALA A 152 -0.50 98.66 -65.30
CA ALA A 152 0.08 97.97 -64.13
C ALA A 152 -0.99 97.45 -63.15
N GLU A 153 -2.06 98.19 -62.89
CA GLU A 153 -3.17 97.74 -62.04
C GLU A 153 -3.97 96.58 -62.65
N ARG A 154 -4.10 96.53 -63.99
CA ARG A 154 -4.73 95.42 -64.71
C ARG A 154 -3.83 94.18 -64.74
N GLU A 155 -2.54 94.34 -65.00
CA GLU A 155 -1.54 93.26 -64.99
C GLU A 155 -1.42 92.66 -63.58
N ALA A 156 -1.27 93.49 -62.54
CA ALA A 156 -1.29 93.04 -61.15
C ALA A 156 -2.63 92.43 -60.72
N GLY A 157 -3.75 92.81 -61.36
CA GLY A 157 -5.04 92.12 -61.22
C GLY A 157 -5.00 90.72 -61.83
N GLN A 158 -4.57 90.60 -63.09
CA GLN A 158 -4.46 89.34 -63.82
C GLN A 158 -3.55 88.33 -63.09
N VAL A 159 -2.34 88.75 -62.71
CA VAL A 159 -1.36 87.91 -61.98
C VAL A 159 -1.94 87.40 -60.66
N ARG A 160 -2.65 88.24 -59.90
CA ARG A 160 -3.36 87.78 -58.68
C ARG A 160 -4.42 86.74 -59.00
N THR A 161 -5.32 87.00 -59.95
CA THR A 161 -6.37 86.04 -60.31
C THR A 161 -5.83 84.73 -60.91
N HIS A 162 -4.64 84.75 -61.51
CA HIS A 162 -3.95 83.57 -62.01
C HIS A 162 -3.37 82.75 -60.86
N ALA A 163 -2.60 83.37 -59.96
CA ALA A 163 -2.02 82.73 -58.79
C ALA A 163 -3.09 82.21 -57.82
N GLU A 164 -4.21 82.91 -57.67
CA GLU A 164 -5.38 82.46 -56.89
C GLU A 164 -6.02 81.19 -57.47
N ARG A 165 -6.09 81.06 -58.80
CA ARG A 165 -6.57 79.85 -59.48
C ARG A 165 -5.61 78.69 -59.33
N GLU A 166 -4.32 78.89 -59.59
CA GLU A 166 -3.29 77.85 -59.40
C GLU A 166 -3.24 77.38 -57.93
N ALA A 167 -3.34 78.31 -56.98
CA ALA A 167 -3.43 77.98 -55.55
C ALA A 167 -4.73 77.24 -55.18
N ALA A 168 -5.84 77.48 -55.87
CA ALA A 168 -7.07 76.72 -55.69
C ALA A 168 -6.99 75.32 -56.31
N GLU A 169 -6.48 75.20 -57.53
CA GLU A 169 -6.33 73.95 -58.27
C GLU A 169 -5.36 73.00 -57.58
N THR A 170 -4.18 73.48 -57.17
CA THR A 170 -3.21 72.69 -56.37
C THR A 170 -3.79 72.24 -55.03
N ARG A 171 -4.56 73.08 -54.33
CA ARG A 171 -5.26 72.70 -53.09
C ARG A 171 -6.35 71.64 -53.33
N VAL A 172 -7.07 71.69 -54.45
CA VAL A 172 -8.07 70.68 -54.81
C VAL A 172 -7.40 69.36 -55.19
N GLN A 173 -6.30 69.42 -55.95
CA GLN A 173 -5.55 68.24 -56.36
C GLN A 173 -4.91 67.52 -55.15
N ALA A 174 -4.19 68.24 -54.29
CA ALA A 174 -3.59 67.68 -53.09
C ALA A 174 -4.62 67.08 -52.10
N ARG A 175 -5.84 67.64 -52.05
CA ARG A 175 -6.96 67.05 -51.28
C ARG A 175 -7.43 65.73 -51.89
N ARG A 176 -7.64 65.68 -53.21
CA ARG A 176 -8.03 64.45 -53.93
C ARG A 176 -6.99 63.35 -53.73
N GLU A 177 -5.71 63.68 -53.88
CA GLU A 177 -4.60 62.74 -53.69
C GLU A 177 -4.55 62.21 -52.25
N ALA A 178 -4.68 63.08 -51.25
CA ALA A 178 -4.75 62.68 -49.85
C ALA A 178 -5.97 61.78 -49.55
N ASP A 179 -7.13 62.05 -50.14
CA ASP A 179 -8.33 61.25 -49.93
C ASP A 179 -8.30 59.91 -50.70
N THR A 180 -7.63 59.83 -51.86
CA THR A 180 -7.33 58.55 -52.52
C THR A 180 -6.34 57.71 -51.70
N LEU A 181 -5.22 58.31 -51.24
CA LEU A 181 -4.23 57.62 -50.42
C LEU A 181 -4.84 57.10 -49.10
N ARG A 182 -5.72 57.90 -48.48
CA ARG A 182 -6.54 57.45 -47.34
C ARG A 182 -7.42 56.27 -47.74
N SER A 183 -8.21 56.39 -48.82
CA SER A 183 -9.11 55.31 -49.25
C SER A 183 -8.38 54.00 -49.56
N ASP A 184 -7.15 54.06 -50.06
CA ASP A 184 -6.37 52.87 -50.40
C ASP A 184 -5.69 52.26 -49.17
N ALA A 185 -5.13 53.06 -48.27
CA ALA A 185 -4.69 52.58 -46.95
C ALA A 185 -5.85 51.96 -46.14
N ASP A 186 -7.06 52.54 -46.26
CA ASP A 186 -8.28 52.06 -45.61
C ASP A 186 -8.85 50.79 -46.29
N ARG A 187 -8.43 50.46 -47.52
CA ARG A 187 -8.70 49.17 -48.19
C ARG A 187 -7.66 48.13 -47.80
N GLU A 188 -6.38 48.47 -47.90
CA GLU A 188 -5.24 47.60 -47.57
C GLU A 188 -5.30 47.14 -46.11
N THR A 189 -5.52 48.05 -45.16
CA THR A 189 -5.66 47.69 -43.73
C THR A 189 -6.88 46.80 -43.45
N LYS A 190 -7.96 46.89 -44.25
CA LYS A 190 -9.10 45.97 -44.16
C LYS A 190 -8.75 44.60 -44.76
N GLN A 191 -8.08 44.56 -45.91
CA GLN A 191 -7.59 43.33 -46.54
C GLN A 191 -6.61 42.58 -45.63
N LEU A 192 -5.59 43.26 -45.10
CA LEU A 192 -4.64 42.68 -44.14
C LEU A 192 -5.35 42.14 -42.88
N ARG A 193 -6.35 42.85 -42.34
CA ARG A 193 -7.19 42.35 -41.23
C ARG A 193 -8.00 41.11 -41.60
N THR A 194 -8.54 41.02 -42.83
CA THR A 194 -9.26 39.82 -43.27
C THR A 194 -8.35 38.63 -43.51
N VAL A 195 -7.15 38.84 -44.08
CA VAL A 195 -6.15 37.78 -44.30
C VAL A 195 -5.63 37.25 -42.97
N THR A 196 -5.15 38.13 -42.09
CA THR A 196 -4.66 37.72 -40.75
C THR A 196 -5.74 37.08 -39.89
N ALA A 197 -7.01 37.49 -40.01
CA ALA A 197 -8.12 36.79 -39.35
C ALA A 197 -8.36 35.38 -39.91
N HIS A 198 -8.18 35.16 -41.22
CA HIS A 198 -8.26 33.84 -41.85
C HIS A 198 -7.10 32.95 -41.41
N GLU A 199 -5.86 33.44 -41.50
CA GLU A 199 -4.65 32.73 -41.06
C GLU A 199 -4.74 32.30 -39.58
N VAL A 200 -5.20 33.20 -38.70
CA VAL A 200 -5.41 32.89 -37.28
C VAL A 200 -6.55 31.88 -37.06
N ALA A 201 -7.58 31.85 -37.91
CA ALA A 201 -8.64 30.84 -37.84
C ALA A 201 -8.17 29.46 -38.33
N GLU A 202 -7.37 29.41 -39.40
CA GLU A 202 -6.78 28.18 -39.91
C GLU A 202 -5.76 27.60 -38.93
N LEU A 203 -4.84 28.41 -38.40
CA LEU A 203 -3.86 28.00 -37.39
C LEU A 203 -4.52 27.52 -36.09
N LYS A 204 -5.66 28.09 -35.70
CA LYS A 204 -6.47 27.54 -34.60
C LYS A 204 -7.06 26.19 -34.96
N SER A 205 -7.64 26.04 -36.15
CA SER A 205 -8.23 24.77 -36.57
C SER A 205 -7.20 23.65 -36.75
N THR A 206 -5.97 23.94 -37.17
CA THR A 206 -4.89 22.93 -37.21
C THR A 206 -4.48 22.52 -35.80
N VAL A 207 -4.20 23.47 -34.91
CA VAL A 207 -3.82 23.21 -33.51
C VAL A 207 -4.92 22.45 -32.76
N GLU A 208 -6.20 22.79 -32.97
CA GLU A 208 -7.34 22.08 -32.39
C GLU A 208 -7.41 20.61 -32.87
N ARG A 209 -7.14 20.35 -34.15
CA ARG A 209 -7.08 18.99 -34.72
C ARG A 209 -5.87 18.21 -34.20
N GLU A 210 -4.71 18.85 -34.08
CA GLU A 210 -3.50 18.25 -33.52
C GLU A 210 -3.68 17.89 -32.05
N VAL A 211 -4.23 18.80 -31.23
CA VAL A 211 -4.56 18.54 -29.82
C VAL A 211 -5.61 17.45 -29.68
N ALA A 212 -6.63 17.40 -30.54
CA ALA A 212 -7.61 16.31 -30.54
C ALA A 212 -6.97 14.96 -30.92
N SER A 213 -6.07 14.95 -31.91
CA SER A 213 -5.31 13.76 -32.32
C SER A 213 -4.42 13.24 -31.19
N LEU A 214 -3.63 14.13 -30.56
CA LEU A 214 -2.73 13.80 -29.45
C LEU A 214 -3.48 13.31 -28.20
N ARG A 215 -4.68 13.84 -27.92
CA ARG A 215 -5.55 13.29 -26.88
C ARG A 215 -6.04 11.89 -27.24
N ALA A 216 -6.51 11.68 -28.47
CA ALA A 216 -6.97 10.38 -28.93
C ALA A 216 -5.85 9.31 -28.97
N THR A 217 -4.59 9.67 -29.24
CA THR A 217 -3.46 8.74 -29.11
C THR A 217 -3.14 8.46 -27.64
N ALA A 218 -3.05 9.48 -26.78
CA ALA A 218 -2.79 9.29 -25.35
C ALA A 218 -3.87 8.45 -24.66
N GLU A 219 -5.15 8.62 -24.99
CA GLU A 219 -6.26 7.80 -24.48
C GLU A 219 -6.15 6.33 -24.94
N ARG A 220 -5.71 6.08 -26.19
CA ARG A 220 -5.43 4.73 -26.70
C ARG A 220 -4.23 4.10 -25.99
N GLU A 221 -3.16 4.86 -25.75
CA GLU A 221 -1.98 4.39 -25.03
C GLU A 221 -2.31 4.07 -23.56
N ILE A 222 -3.06 4.93 -22.87
CA ILE A 222 -3.51 4.70 -21.49
C ILE A 222 -4.43 3.47 -21.40
N THR A 223 -5.35 3.27 -22.36
CA THR A 223 -6.22 2.09 -22.36
C THR A 223 -5.46 0.81 -22.72
N GLN A 224 -4.50 0.84 -23.65
CA GLN A 224 -3.61 -0.28 -23.92
C GLN A 224 -2.70 -0.62 -22.73
N ALA A 225 -2.12 0.37 -22.06
CA ALA A 225 -1.30 0.18 -20.87
C ALA A 225 -2.11 -0.45 -19.73
N ARG A 226 -3.34 0.03 -19.48
CA ARG A 226 -4.27 -0.58 -18.50
C ARG A 226 -4.68 -2.00 -18.87
N ALA A 227 -4.89 -2.30 -20.16
CA ALA A 227 -5.18 -3.65 -20.60
C ALA A 227 -3.98 -4.60 -20.45
N LYS A 228 -2.75 -4.10 -20.67
CA LYS A 228 -1.51 -4.86 -20.47
C LYS A 228 -1.28 -5.16 -18.99
N THR A 229 -1.31 -4.16 -18.12
CA THR A 229 -1.13 -4.36 -16.67
C THR A 229 -2.26 -5.15 -16.04
N GLY A 230 -3.49 -5.06 -16.59
CA GLY A 230 -4.60 -5.93 -16.22
C GLY A 230 -4.31 -7.41 -16.49
N ARG A 231 -3.86 -7.75 -17.71
CA ARG A 231 -3.45 -9.13 -18.07
C ARG A 231 -2.28 -9.62 -17.23
N GLU A 232 -1.24 -8.82 -17.05
CA GLU A 232 -0.09 -9.17 -16.21
C GLU A 232 -0.50 -9.45 -14.75
N ALA A 233 -1.47 -8.70 -14.22
CA ALA A 233 -2.03 -8.95 -12.89
C ALA A 233 -2.93 -10.20 -12.84
N GLU A 234 -3.67 -10.52 -13.91
CA GLU A 234 -4.47 -11.75 -14.03
C GLU A 234 -3.58 -12.99 -14.17
N GLU A 235 -2.54 -12.94 -15.01
CA GLU A 235 -1.51 -13.97 -15.14
C GLU A 235 -0.83 -14.26 -13.80
N LYS A 236 -0.39 -13.22 -13.07
CA LYS A 236 0.25 -13.38 -11.75
C LYS A 236 -0.73 -13.90 -10.68
N ARG A 237 -2.03 -13.59 -10.78
CA ARG A 237 -3.08 -14.21 -9.93
C ARG A 237 -3.32 -15.67 -10.29
N ALA A 238 -3.29 -16.03 -11.57
CA ALA A 238 -3.44 -17.40 -12.03
C ALA A 238 -2.23 -18.27 -11.62
N GLU A 239 -1.01 -17.75 -11.77
CA GLU A 239 0.23 -18.37 -11.25
C GLU A 239 0.15 -18.60 -9.73
N ALA A 240 -0.22 -17.58 -8.96
CA ALA A 240 -0.36 -17.71 -7.50
C ALA A 240 -1.46 -18.69 -7.09
N THR A 241 -2.60 -18.69 -7.80
CA THR A 241 -3.71 -19.63 -7.58
C THR A 241 -3.29 -21.06 -7.88
N LYS A 242 -2.54 -21.28 -8.98
CA LYS A 242 -1.99 -22.59 -9.32
C LYS A 242 -0.95 -23.06 -8.32
N LEU A 243 -0.03 -22.19 -7.89
CA LEU A 243 0.95 -22.54 -6.86
C LEU A 243 0.26 -22.93 -5.54
N LEU A 244 -0.87 -22.29 -5.21
CA LEU A 244 -1.70 -22.65 -4.07
C LEU A 244 -2.49 -23.96 -4.26
N SER A 245 -2.91 -24.33 -5.48
CA SER A 245 -3.47 -25.68 -5.72
C SER A 245 -2.38 -26.74 -5.65
N ASP A 246 -1.26 -26.55 -6.37
CA ASP A 246 -0.15 -27.49 -6.42
C ASP A 246 0.42 -27.76 -5.00
N ALA A 247 0.46 -26.75 -4.13
CA ALA A 247 0.84 -26.89 -2.73
C ALA A 247 -0.22 -27.57 -1.85
N ARG A 248 -1.53 -27.41 -2.14
CA ARG A 248 -2.62 -28.14 -1.46
C ARG A 248 -2.62 -29.61 -1.86
N ASP A 249 -2.59 -29.90 -3.16
CA ASP A 249 -2.49 -31.25 -3.72
C ASP A 249 -1.28 -32.00 -3.19
N LYS A 250 -0.13 -31.33 -3.06
CA LYS A 250 1.05 -31.92 -2.42
C LYS A 250 0.78 -32.21 -0.95
N ARG A 251 0.30 -31.22 -0.17
CA ARG A 251 -0.01 -31.41 1.25
C ARG A 251 -1.03 -32.54 1.47
N GLU A 252 -2.01 -32.71 0.58
CA GLU A 252 -2.97 -33.79 0.67
C GLU A 252 -2.31 -35.15 0.40
N LYS A 253 -1.45 -35.27 -0.61
CA LYS A 253 -0.66 -36.48 -0.87
C LYS A 253 0.28 -36.81 0.29
N ASP A 254 0.95 -35.81 0.85
CA ASP A 254 1.83 -35.96 2.02
C ASP A 254 1.01 -36.46 3.25
N LEU A 255 -0.20 -35.95 3.47
CA LEU A 255 -1.12 -36.41 4.52
C LEU A 255 -1.69 -37.81 4.26
N GLN A 256 -2.02 -38.16 3.01
CA GLN A 256 -2.47 -39.50 2.63
C GLN A 256 -1.35 -40.54 2.83
N ALA A 257 -0.10 -40.20 2.48
CA ALA A 257 1.07 -41.04 2.72
C ALA A 257 1.33 -41.26 4.22
N LEU A 258 1.25 -40.21 5.05
CA LEU A 258 1.35 -40.33 6.51
C LEU A 258 0.20 -41.15 7.11
N ALA A 259 -1.03 -41.02 6.59
CA ALA A 259 -2.15 -41.82 7.02
C ALA A 259 -1.97 -43.32 6.69
N LEU A 260 -1.42 -43.62 5.50
CA LEU A 260 -1.05 -44.99 5.11
C LEU A 260 0.08 -45.54 6.01
N GLU A 261 1.12 -44.75 6.30
CA GLU A 261 2.19 -45.17 7.20
C GLU A 261 1.69 -45.45 8.62
N ILE A 262 0.76 -44.62 9.13
CA ILE A 262 0.10 -44.85 10.42
C ILE A 262 -0.77 -46.12 10.39
N ALA A 263 -1.45 -46.39 9.27
CA ALA A 263 -2.23 -47.62 9.08
C ALA A 263 -1.31 -48.85 9.06
N GLU A 264 -0.23 -48.84 8.27
CA GLU A 264 0.77 -49.91 8.24
C GLU A 264 1.42 -50.14 9.61
N ARG A 265 1.77 -49.07 10.35
CA ARG A 265 2.34 -49.19 11.70
C ARG A 265 1.34 -49.78 12.69
N ARG A 266 0.03 -49.50 12.54
CA ARG A 266 -1.04 -50.12 13.33
C ARG A 266 -1.25 -51.58 12.97
N GLU A 267 -1.34 -51.92 11.70
CA GLU A 267 -1.46 -53.30 11.21
C GLU A 267 -0.27 -54.15 11.66
N LYS A 268 0.96 -53.60 11.61
CA LYS A 268 2.17 -54.25 12.14
C LYS A 268 2.12 -54.42 13.66
N ALA A 269 1.67 -53.41 14.41
CA ALA A 269 1.52 -53.52 15.87
C ALA A 269 0.43 -54.53 16.28
N GLU A 270 -0.72 -54.56 15.59
CA GLU A 270 -1.80 -55.52 15.78
C GLU A 270 -1.39 -56.94 15.34
N SER A 271 -0.57 -57.06 14.30
CA SER A 271 0.06 -58.31 13.88
C SER A 271 1.07 -58.82 14.93
N GLU A 272 1.88 -57.93 15.51
CA GLU A 272 2.79 -58.28 16.60
C GLU A 272 2.03 -58.64 17.90
N GLU A 273 0.97 -57.91 18.24
CA GLU A 273 0.14 -58.19 19.42
C GLU A 273 -0.60 -59.52 19.27
N SER A 274 -1.22 -59.77 18.10
CA SER A 274 -1.87 -61.05 17.80
C SER A 274 -0.87 -62.21 17.73
N GLN A 275 0.36 -62.00 17.25
CA GLN A 275 1.44 -63.01 17.33
C GLN A 275 1.87 -63.28 18.77
N ARG A 276 2.03 -62.24 19.61
CA ARG A 276 2.35 -62.39 21.04
C ARG A 276 1.23 -63.12 21.79
N HIS A 277 -0.03 -62.76 21.52
CA HIS A 277 -1.20 -63.43 22.09
C HIS A 277 -1.30 -64.87 21.60
N ALA A 278 -1.10 -65.15 20.31
CA ALA A 278 -1.08 -66.50 19.76
C ALA A 278 0.06 -67.35 20.36
N ALA A 279 1.24 -66.76 20.59
CA ALA A 279 2.36 -67.44 21.28
C ALA A 279 2.04 -67.71 22.76
N GLN A 280 1.38 -66.77 23.46
CA GLN A 280 0.91 -66.97 24.84
C GLN A 280 -0.20 -68.04 24.91
N VAL A 281 -1.13 -68.06 23.95
CA VAL A 281 -2.16 -69.11 23.83
C VAL A 281 -1.51 -70.47 23.51
N ALA A 282 -0.55 -70.54 22.60
CA ALA A 282 0.18 -71.78 22.31
C ALA A 282 1.00 -72.27 23.52
N ALA A 283 1.65 -71.36 24.26
CA ALA A 283 2.38 -71.70 25.48
C ALA A 283 1.46 -72.18 26.61
N THR A 284 0.31 -71.52 26.81
CA THR A 284 -0.68 -71.96 27.81
C THR A 284 -1.38 -73.26 27.39
N GLN A 285 -1.72 -73.43 26.11
CA GLN A 285 -2.20 -74.72 25.57
C GLN A 285 -1.16 -75.82 25.75
N LYS A 286 0.13 -75.56 25.57
CA LYS A 286 1.20 -76.53 25.86
C LYS A 286 1.26 -76.87 27.35
N MET A 287 1.19 -75.87 28.24
CA MET A 287 1.15 -76.13 29.69
C MET A 287 -0.11 -76.90 30.11
N VAL A 288 -1.27 -76.65 29.48
CA VAL A 288 -2.50 -77.42 29.68
C VAL A 288 -2.35 -78.84 29.14
N ALA A 289 -1.78 -79.04 27.95
CA ALA A 289 -1.54 -80.38 27.40
C ALA A 289 -0.56 -81.20 28.25
N GLU A 290 0.53 -80.59 28.75
CA GLU A 290 1.43 -81.24 29.70
C GLU A 290 0.75 -81.49 31.06
N ALA A 291 -0.17 -80.64 31.50
CA ALA A 291 -0.95 -80.85 32.72
C ALA A 291 -1.99 -81.98 32.54
N GLU A 292 -2.65 -82.06 31.38
CA GLU A 292 -3.51 -83.18 30.99
C GLU A 292 -2.73 -84.48 30.87
N GLU A 293 -1.53 -84.48 30.29
CA GLU A 293 -0.67 -85.67 30.22
C GLU A 293 -0.23 -86.11 31.62
N ARG A 294 0.16 -85.16 32.49
CA ARG A 294 0.46 -85.42 33.91
C ARG A 294 -0.78 -85.92 34.67
N ALA A 295 -1.97 -85.43 34.35
CA ALA A 295 -3.24 -85.86 34.94
C ALA A 295 -3.63 -87.26 34.48
N ARG A 296 -3.58 -87.56 33.17
CA ARG A 296 -3.81 -88.92 32.62
C ARG A 296 -2.80 -89.91 33.18
N ALA A 297 -1.52 -89.54 33.29
CA ALA A 297 -0.51 -90.37 33.95
C ALA A 297 -0.77 -90.55 35.46
N ALA A 298 -1.43 -89.60 36.13
CA ALA A 298 -1.88 -89.77 37.52
C ALA A 298 -3.13 -90.66 37.62
N GLU A 299 -4.10 -90.50 36.72
CA GLU A 299 -5.28 -91.38 36.62
C GLU A 299 -4.87 -92.82 36.29
N ASP A 300 -3.95 -93.05 35.36
CA ASP A 300 -3.56 -94.40 34.95
C ASP A 300 -2.74 -95.10 36.03
N ARG A 301 -1.92 -94.35 36.79
CA ARG A 301 -1.36 -94.84 38.07
C ARG A 301 -2.46 -95.13 39.10
N SER A 302 -3.52 -94.31 39.17
CA SER A 302 -4.65 -94.55 40.07
C SER A 302 -5.41 -95.82 39.69
N LYS A 303 -5.72 -96.01 38.40
CA LYS A 303 -6.36 -97.22 37.84
C LYS A 303 -5.48 -98.46 38.08
N GLU A 304 -4.16 -98.34 37.95
CA GLU A 304 -3.24 -99.44 38.27
C GLU A 304 -3.23 -99.75 39.78
N ILE A 305 -3.26 -98.73 40.65
CA ILE A 305 -3.38 -98.90 42.10
C ILE A 305 -4.73 -99.53 42.48
N GLU A 306 -5.83 -99.13 41.85
CA GLU A 306 -7.16 -99.72 42.02
C GLU A 306 -7.21 -101.17 41.53
N GLN A 307 -6.67 -101.49 40.36
CA GLN A 307 -6.57 -102.88 39.88
C GLN A 307 -5.73 -103.76 40.82
N ARG A 308 -4.61 -103.22 41.34
CA ARG A 308 -3.80 -103.86 42.38
C ARG A 308 -4.48 -103.88 43.76
N ALA A 309 -5.56 -103.15 43.99
CA ALA A 309 -6.35 -103.21 45.22
C ALA A 309 -7.50 -104.23 45.07
N GLU A 310 -8.19 -104.21 43.93
CA GLU A 310 -9.23 -105.16 43.55
C GLU A 310 -8.69 -106.59 43.49
N SER A 311 -7.49 -106.80 42.92
CA SER A 311 -6.84 -108.12 42.90
C SER A 311 -6.59 -108.63 44.33
N ARG A 312 -6.06 -107.78 45.22
CA ARG A 312 -5.83 -108.11 46.64
C ARG A 312 -7.14 -108.31 47.40
N ARG A 313 -8.24 -107.63 47.06
CA ARG A 313 -9.56 -107.89 47.65
C ARG A 313 -10.07 -109.27 47.24
N VAL A 314 -10.03 -109.60 45.95
CA VAL A 314 -10.46 -110.92 45.42
C VAL A 314 -9.58 -112.07 45.95
N GLU A 315 -8.28 -111.87 46.09
CA GLU A 315 -7.36 -112.83 46.72
C GLU A 315 -7.68 -113.01 48.22
N SER A 316 -7.96 -111.93 48.95
CA SER A 316 -8.35 -111.97 50.36
C SER A 316 -9.72 -112.63 50.58
N GLU A 317 -10.70 -112.33 49.72
CA GLU A 317 -12.02 -112.97 49.70
C GLU A 317 -11.90 -114.49 49.47
N ARG A 318 -11.11 -114.91 48.47
CA ARG A 318 -10.83 -116.34 48.21
C ARG A 318 -10.19 -117.02 49.42
N HIS A 319 -9.16 -116.40 50.01
CA HIS A 319 -8.49 -116.94 51.19
C HIS A 319 -9.42 -117.05 52.41
N SER A 320 -10.36 -116.10 52.55
CA SER A 320 -11.42 -116.14 53.57
C SER A 320 -12.42 -117.28 53.31
N THR A 321 -12.85 -117.49 52.06
CA THR A 321 -13.73 -118.62 51.74
C THR A 321 -13.06 -119.97 51.99
N GLU A 322 -11.79 -120.15 51.58
CA GLU A 322 -11.03 -121.37 51.84
C GLU A 322 -10.87 -121.67 53.33
N THR A 323 -10.64 -120.65 54.18
CA THR A 323 -10.49 -120.85 55.63
C THR A 323 -11.82 -121.19 56.30
N VAL A 324 -12.93 -120.61 55.85
CA VAL A 324 -14.29 -120.97 56.33
C VAL A 324 -14.67 -122.40 55.93
N GLU A 325 -14.35 -122.84 54.70
CA GLU A 325 -14.61 -124.21 54.26
C GLU A 325 -13.75 -125.24 55.01
N LYS A 326 -12.46 -124.98 55.20
CA LYS A 326 -11.55 -125.83 56.00
C LYS A 326 -12.02 -125.94 57.46
N ALA A 327 -12.51 -124.84 58.04
CA ALA A 327 -13.09 -124.85 59.38
C ALA A 327 -14.38 -125.67 59.48
N ARG A 328 -15.28 -125.58 58.50
CA ARG A 328 -16.51 -126.41 58.44
C ARG A 328 -16.19 -127.91 58.34
N ALA A 329 -15.27 -128.31 57.47
CA ALA A 329 -14.86 -129.70 57.33
C ALA A 329 -14.27 -130.29 58.63
N LEU A 330 -13.49 -129.48 59.38
CA LEU A 330 -13.00 -129.86 60.70
C LEU A 330 -14.11 -130.00 61.76
N ALA A 331 -15.12 -129.14 61.72
CA ALA A 331 -16.28 -129.22 62.63
C ALA A 331 -17.15 -130.46 62.34
N GLU A 332 -17.44 -130.77 61.07
CA GLU A 332 -18.23 -131.96 60.71
C GLU A 332 -17.50 -133.27 61.05
N LYS A 333 -16.17 -133.30 60.84
CA LYS A 333 -15.32 -134.43 61.24
C LYS A 333 -15.35 -134.65 62.76
N THR A 334 -15.13 -133.61 63.57
CA THR A 334 -15.12 -133.74 65.03
C THR A 334 -16.49 -134.11 65.61
N VAL A 335 -17.60 -133.64 65.01
CA VAL A 335 -18.97 -134.05 65.39
C VAL A 335 -19.27 -135.51 65.03
N THR A 336 -18.71 -136.04 63.95
CA THR A 336 -18.88 -137.45 63.57
C THR A 336 -18.01 -138.40 64.40
N GLU A 337 -16.77 -138.01 64.72
CA GLU A 337 -15.89 -138.73 65.65
C GLU A 337 -16.48 -138.79 67.07
N ALA A 338 -16.97 -137.67 67.60
CA ALA A 338 -17.61 -137.65 68.93
C ALA A 338 -18.88 -138.53 69.02
N ARG A 339 -19.63 -138.67 67.91
CA ARG A 339 -20.82 -139.53 67.85
C ARG A 339 -20.48 -141.02 67.81
N SER A 340 -19.38 -141.42 67.16
CA SER A 340 -18.98 -142.84 67.13
C SER A 340 -18.42 -143.29 68.47
N GLU A 341 -17.63 -142.45 69.16
CA GLU A 341 -17.18 -142.73 70.54
C GLU A 341 -18.35 -142.82 71.53
N ALA A 342 -19.32 -141.89 71.47
CA ALA A 342 -20.51 -141.92 72.32
C ALA A 342 -21.35 -143.19 72.11
N HIS A 343 -21.49 -143.66 70.87
CA HIS A 343 -22.16 -144.94 70.59
C HIS A 343 -21.38 -146.15 71.12
N ARG A 344 -20.05 -146.16 70.99
CA ARG A 344 -19.21 -147.25 71.51
C ARG A 344 -19.33 -147.40 73.03
N LEU A 345 -19.20 -146.30 73.76
CA LEU A 345 -19.35 -146.27 75.23
C LEU A 345 -20.74 -146.75 75.68
N LEU A 346 -21.81 -146.40 74.94
CA LEU A 346 -23.18 -146.87 75.22
C LEU A 346 -23.40 -148.36 74.92
N SER A 347 -22.64 -148.97 74.02
CA SER A 347 -22.65 -150.43 73.83
C SER A 347 -21.85 -151.18 74.88
N GLU A 348 -20.65 -150.69 75.22
CA GLU A 348 -19.76 -151.30 76.22
C GLU A 348 -20.44 -151.32 77.60
N ALA A 349 -20.98 -150.18 78.05
CA ALA A 349 -21.69 -150.08 79.33
C ALA A 349 -22.98 -150.93 79.42
N ARG A 350 -23.63 -151.27 78.28
CA ARG A 350 -24.79 -152.16 78.25
C ARG A 350 -24.41 -153.62 78.49
N GLN A 351 -23.31 -154.09 77.90
CA GLN A 351 -22.85 -155.46 78.09
C GLN A 351 -22.39 -155.72 79.54
N GLU A 352 -21.71 -154.76 80.18
CA GLU A 352 -21.36 -154.87 81.61
C GLU A 352 -22.61 -154.92 82.51
N ALA A 353 -23.64 -154.12 82.21
CA ALA A 353 -24.90 -154.13 82.97
C ALA A 353 -25.67 -155.46 82.86
N GLU A 354 -25.65 -156.11 81.69
CA GLU A 354 -26.30 -157.42 81.50
C GLU A 354 -25.51 -158.56 82.18
N LEU A 355 -24.17 -158.51 82.17
CA LEU A 355 -23.34 -159.51 82.86
C LEU A 355 -23.47 -159.41 84.38
N THR A 356 -23.42 -158.20 84.94
CA THR A 356 -23.53 -157.96 86.39
C THR A 356 -24.92 -158.31 86.93
N THR A 357 -26.00 -158.00 86.20
CA THR A 357 -27.37 -158.37 86.62
C THR A 357 -27.67 -159.87 86.52
N GLN A 358 -26.97 -160.62 85.65
CA GLN A 358 -27.04 -162.10 85.64
C GLN A 358 -26.27 -162.73 86.80
N ALA A 359 -25.13 -162.16 87.20
CA ALA A 359 -24.37 -162.64 88.37
C ALA A 359 -25.18 -162.47 89.66
N ALA A 360 -25.63 -161.24 89.95
CA ALA A 360 -26.35 -160.90 91.19
C ALA A 360 -27.67 -161.69 91.36
N ARG A 361 -28.33 -162.10 90.26
CA ARG A 361 -29.54 -162.94 90.35
C ARG A 361 -29.28 -164.35 90.90
N ARG A 362 -28.09 -164.92 90.69
CA ARG A 362 -27.76 -166.27 91.17
C ARG A 362 -27.50 -166.28 92.68
N GLU A 363 -26.82 -165.27 93.21
CA GLU A 363 -26.54 -165.13 94.65
C GLU A 363 -27.82 -164.97 95.50
N VAL A 364 -28.89 -164.38 94.93
CA VAL A 364 -30.21 -164.27 95.60
C VAL A 364 -30.93 -165.62 95.72
N GLU A 365 -30.70 -166.56 94.79
CA GLU A 365 -31.32 -167.89 94.82
C GLU A 365 -30.69 -168.81 95.88
N ASP A 366 -29.38 -168.68 96.15
CA ASP A 366 -28.70 -169.41 97.23
C ASP A 366 -29.24 -169.04 98.62
N LEU A 367 -29.34 -167.73 98.89
CA LEU A 367 -29.69 -167.21 100.22
C LEU A 367 -31.14 -167.51 100.64
N THR A 368 -32.05 -167.62 99.69
CA THR A 368 -33.48 -167.86 100.01
C THR A 368 -33.69 -169.26 100.60
N ARG A 369 -32.98 -170.29 100.10
CA ARG A 369 -33.16 -171.69 100.54
C ARG A 369 -32.58 -171.98 101.93
N GLN A 370 -31.59 -171.21 102.38
CA GLN A 370 -30.99 -171.40 103.71
C GLN A 370 -31.84 -170.82 104.84
N LYS A 371 -32.71 -169.83 104.55
CA LYS A 371 -33.52 -169.13 105.55
C LYS A 371 -34.61 -170.00 106.19
N ASP A 372 -35.32 -170.77 105.36
CA ASP A 372 -36.55 -171.45 105.81
C ASP A 372 -36.27 -172.67 106.70
N ALA A 373 -35.11 -173.31 106.56
CA ALA A 373 -34.76 -174.52 107.31
C ALA A 373 -34.37 -174.25 108.78
N VAL A 374 -33.77 -173.10 109.09
CA VAL A 374 -33.19 -172.82 110.43
C VAL A 374 -34.22 -172.25 111.41
N THR A 375 -35.29 -171.63 110.91
CA THR A 375 -36.20 -170.81 111.75
C THR A 375 -37.10 -171.64 112.69
N ASN A 376 -37.18 -172.97 112.53
CA ASN A 376 -38.21 -173.80 113.18
C ASN A 376 -37.71 -174.78 114.28
N GLN A 377 -36.46 -174.68 114.75
CA GLN A 377 -36.02 -175.37 115.98
C GLN A 377 -35.35 -174.42 116.99
N LEU A 378 -36.16 -173.53 117.56
CA LEU A 378 -35.91 -172.89 118.86
C LEU A 378 -36.91 -173.37 119.93
N GLY A 379 -37.34 -174.64 119.82
CA GLY A 379 -38.38 -175.27 120.66
C GLY A 379 -37.87 -176.32 121.65
N GLN A 380 -37.14 -177.34 121.18
CA GLN A 380 -36.61 -178.41 122.03
C GLN A 380 -35.29 -179.00 121.51
N MET A 381 -34.32 -179.14 122.43
CA MET A 381 -33.13 -180.03 122.37
C MET A 381 -32.04 -179.67 121.32
N LEU A 382 -30.72 -179.77 121.60
CA LEU A 382 -30.00 -180.11 122.84
C LEU A 382 -28.55 -179.54 122.85
N SER A 383 -28.13 -178.94 123.98
CA SER A 383 -26.71 -178.77 124.41
C SER A 383 -25.76 -177.86 123.59
N GLY A 384 -24.61 -177.51 124.20
CA GLY A 384 -23.40 -177.03 123.52
C GLY A 384 -23.24 -175.51 123.31
N LEU A 385 -22.88 -174.76 124.35
CA LEU A 385 -22.70 -173.29 124.28
C LEU A 385 -21.22 -172.87 124.50
N SER A 386 -20.73 -171.94 123.66
CA SER A 386 -19.65 -170.93 123.88
C SER A 386 -18.31 -171.03 123.11
N GLY A 387 -18.04 -170.02 122.27
CA GLY A 387 -16.72 -169.39 122.01
C GLY A 387 -15.70 -170.07 121.06
N LEU A 388 -14.68 -169.38 120.50
CA LEU A 388 -14.42 -167.93 120.31
C LEU A 388 -13.17 -167.70 119.40
N VAL A 389 -13.13 -166.68 118.49
CA VAL A 389 -11.93 -166.15 117.74
C VAL A 389 -11.33 -167.11 116.66
N PRO A 390 -10.57 -166.74 115.57
CA PRO A 390 -9.98 -165.46 115.07
C PRO A 390 -10.65 -164.92 113.75
N GLY A 391 -10.06 -164.21 112.76
CA GLY A 391 -8.67 -163.75 112.44
C GLY A 391 -8.49 -163.06 111.06
N VAL A 392 -7.23 -162.97 110.56
CA VAL A 392 -6.77 -162.59 109.17
C VAL A 392 -6.73 -161.09 108.78
N GLY A 393 -5.92 -160.72 107.78
CA GLY A 393 -5.89 -159.41 107.09
C GLY A 393 -4.92 -159.37 105.88
N GLY A 394 -4.94 -158.32 105.04
CA GLY A 394 -3.88 -158.04 104.05
C GLY A 394 -4.26 -157.31 102.72
N ALA A 395 -3.53 -156.21 102.44
CA ALA A 395 -3.15 -155.64 101.13
C ALA A 395 -4.09 -154.78 100.23
N ALA A 396 -3.56 -153.57 99.92
CA ALA A 396 -3.62 -152.77 98.68
C ALA A 396 -4.90 -151.94 98.30
N PRO A 397 -4.75 -150.80 97.55
CA PRO A 397 -5.78 -149.75 97.51
C PRO A 397 -6.26 -149.29 96.09
N ALA A 398 -7.48 -148.74 96.01
CA ALA A 398 -7.94 -147.91 94.88
C ALA A 398 -9.08 -146.93 95.26
N ALA A 399 -9.10 -145.78 94.57
CA ALA A 399 -10.17 -144.82 94.27
C ALA A 399 -11.45 -144.66 95.16
N ALA A 400 -11.79 -143.40 95.50
CA ALA A 400 -13.07 -142.76 95.14
C ALA A 400 -13.11 -141.23 95.41
N ALA A 401 -13.84 -140.50 94.56
CA ALA A 401 -14.47 -139.17 94.78
C ALA A 401 -13.61 -137.90 95.07
N ALA A 402 -14.01 -136.67 94.66
CA ALA A 402 -14.91 -136.23 93.57
C ALA A 402 -14.78 -134.69 93.28
N VAL A 403 -15.28 -134.26 92.10
CA VAL A 403 -15.68 -132.88 91.67
C VAL A 403 -14.62 -131.75 91.68
N ALA A 404 -14.22 -131.25 90.48
CA ALA A 404 -14.34 -129.83 90.08
C ALA A 404 -13.87 -129.52 88.62
N ALA A 405 -14.71 -128.75 87.91
CA ALA A 405 -14.43 -127.75 86.85
C ALA A 405 -13.34 -127.91 85.75
N ALA A 406 -13.83 -127.89 84.50
CA ALA A 406 -13.26 -127.26 83.29
C ALA A 406 -11.95 -127.78 82.65
N ALA A 407 -11.89 -127.73 81.31
CA ALA A 407 -10.82 -128.32 80.48
C ALA A 407 -10.10 -127.29 79.58
N ALA A 408 -8.91 -127.67 79.10
CA ALA A 408 -8.13 -126.97 78.07
C ALA A 408 -8.86 -127.04 76.69
N LYS A 409 -8.56 -126.21 75.67
CA LYS A 409 -7.27 -126.03 74.95
C LYS A 409 -7.19 -124.68 74.19
N PRO A 410 -6.09 -124.34 73.48
CA PRO A 410 -5.71 -122.94 73.21
C PRO A 410 -5.93 -122.42 71.77
N ALA A 411 -5.63 -121.12 71.60
CA ALA A 411 -5.02 -120.43 70.44
C ALA A 411 -5.86 -119.42 69.60
N GLU A 412 -5.20 -118.27 69.37
CA GLU A 412 -5.34 -117.24 68.30
C GLU A 412 -6.53 -116.25 68.23
N ALA A 413 -6.29 -115.17 67.45
CA ALA A 413 -7.16 -114.04 67.05
C ALA A 413 -7.22 -112.78 67.99
N PRO A 414 -7.48 -111.54 67.46
CA PRO A 414 -6.59 -110.39 67.76
C PRO A 414 -7.30 -109.00 67.98
N VAL A 415 -6.79 -107.93 67.31
CA VAL A 415 -7.35 -106.58 66.96
C VAL A 415 -7.09 -105.32 67.86
N GLN A 416 -6.85 -104.19 67.17
CA GLN A 416 -7.00 -102.73 67.53
C GLN A 416 -5.84 -102.00 68.27
N ARG A 417 -5.59 -100.67 68.09
CA ARG A 417 -5.85 -99.64 67.02
C ARG A 417 -5.19 -98.29 67.46
N ALA A 418 -5.05 -97.32 66.53
CA ALA A 418 -5.10 -95.84 66.75
C ALA A 418 -3.72 -95.07 66.83
N PRO A 419 -3.67 -93.73 66.58
CA PRO A 419 -2.92 -93.21 65.41
C PRO A 419 -2.29 -91.76 65.57
N GLU A 420 -2.00 -91.08 64.43
CA GLU A 420 -1.89 -89.59 64.23
C GLU A 420 -0.62 -88.86 64.80
N GLN A 421 -0.08 -87.70 64.36
CA GLN A 421 -0.24 -86.72 63.22
C GLN A 421 1.04 -85.77 63.18
N PRO A 422 1.11 -84.50 62.65
CA PRO A 422 1.00 -83.95 61.25
C PRO A 422 2.07 -82.84 60.86
N GLU A 423 1.80 -82.03 59.80
CA GLU A 423 2.20 -80.58 59.56
C GLU A 423 3.66 -80.16 59.10
N GLN A 424 4.05 -78.96 58.56
CA GLN A 424 3.45 -77.62 58.18
C GLN A 424 4.36 -76.69 57.26
N GLN A 425 3.80 -75.64 56.58
CA GLN A 425 4.33 -74.26 56.19
C GLN A 425 5.67 -74.05 55.35
N ALA A 426 6.21 -72.87 54.89
CA ALA A 426 5.92 -71.39 54.92
C ALA A 426 6.68 -70.48 53.85
N GLU A 427 6.15 -69.26 53.53
CA GLU A 427 6.73 -67.86 53.27
C GLU A 427 8.00 -67.49 52.40
N GLN A 428 8.31 -66.25 51.87
CA GLN A 428 7.54 -65.04 51.40
C GLN A 428 8.22 -64.05 50.32
N PRO A 429 8.95 -62.90 50.59
CA PRO A 429 8.71 -61.57 49.89
C PRO A 429 9.88 -60.62 49.39
N VAL A 430 9.53 -59.42 48.83
CA VAL A 430 10.26 -58.11 48.48
C VAL A 430 11.37 -58.08 47.37
N ALA A 431 11.86 -56.97 46.73
CA ALA A 431 11.77 -55.45 46.80
C ALA A 431 11.96 -54.80 45.36
N GLU A 432 11.91 -53.50 44.94
CA GLU A 432 12.02 -52.08 45.48
C GLU A 432 13.44 -51.43 45.30
N GLU A 433 13.78 -50.19 44.84
CA GLU A 433 13.15 -48.89 44.37
C GLU A 433 13.98 -48.27 43.13
N ALA A 434 14.25 -46.98 42.71
CA ALA A 434 14.05 -45.54 43.06
C ALA A 434 14.41 -44.50 41.91
N GLY A 435 13.93 -43.22 41.95
CA GLY A 435 14.50 -41.94 41.35
C GLY A 435 14.39 -41.62 39.81
N ASP A 436 14.57 -40.39 39.25
CA ASP A 436 14.62 -38.95 39.70
C ASP A 436 14.44 -37.94 38.49
N GLU A 437 14.40 -36.60 38.72
CA GLU A 437 14.06 -35.45 37.80
C GLU A 437 15.34 -34.71 37.23
N PRO A 438 15.44 -33.40 36.81
CA PRO A 438 14.58 -32.38 36.14
C PRO A 438 15.25 -31.47 35.03
N VAL A 439 14.57 -30.35 34.66
CA VAL A 439 15.03 -29.01 34.14
C VAL A 439 15.38 -28.70 32.64
N ALA A 440 14.97 -27.47 32.23
CA ALA A 440 15.65 -26.47 31.34
C ALA A 440 15.46 -26.50 29.80
N ALA A 441 15.50 -25.37 29.05
CA ALA A 441 15.25 -23.93 29.32
C ALA A 441 15.26 -23.05 28.04
N LYS A 442 14.46 -21.95 28.01
CA LYS A 442 14.56 -20.76 27.10
C LYS A 442 14.34 -21.03 25.58
N THR A 443 14.17 -20.08 24.65
CA THR A 443 14.36 -18.60 24.63
C THR A 443 13.44 -17.90 23.59
N ASN A 444 13.23 -16.58 23.73
CA ASN A 444 12.89 -15.56 22.71
C ASN A 444 11.72 -15.77 21.71
N SER A 445 10.74 -14.87 21.80
CA SER A 445 10.69 -13.68 20.92
C SER A 445 10.16 -12.47 21.68
#